data_AF-A0A519TG18-F1
#
_entry.id   AF-A0A519TG18-F1
#
_cell.length_a   1.000
_cell.length_b   1.000
_cell.length_c   1.000
_cell.angle_alpha   90.00
_cell.angle_beta   90.00
_cell.angle_gamma   90.00
#
_symmetry.space_group_name_H-M   'P 1'
#
loop_
_entity.id
_entity.type
_entity.pdbx_description
1 polymer ?
#
loop_
_entity_poly.entity_id
_entity_poly.type
_entity_poly.pdbx_seq_one_letter_code
_entity_poly.pdbx_strand_id
1 'polypeptide(L)' 'ELKQPLTSFSVVLIGKDGGVKLAQTQPLAPENLFGTVDKMPMRKQEAKRAKK' A
#
# COMPACT_ATOMS: atom_id res chain seq x y z
N GLU A 1 8.79 4.93 10.98
CA GLU A 1 9.76 3.81 11.00
C GLU A 1 9.03 2.48 11.10
N LEU A 2 9.52 1.46 10.41
CA LEU A 2 9.06 0.08 10.55
C LEU A 2 9.67 -0.50 11.84
N LYS A 3 8.88 -0.54 12.92
CA LYS A 3 9.32 -1.01 14.25
C LYS A 3 9.45 -2.55 14.35
N GLN A 4 9.92 -3.23 13.31
CA GLN A 4 9.93 -4.70 13.25
C GLN A 4 11.28 -5.22 12.73
N PRO A 5 11.89 -6.24 13.37
CA PRO A 5 13.14 -6.81 12.93
C PRO A 5 12.98 -7.49 11.55
N LEU A 6 13.92 -7.26 10.63
CA LEU A 6 13.96 -7.84 9.28
C LEU A 6 14.51 -9.28 9.28
N THR A 7 14.04 -10.12 10.18
CA THR A 7 14.46 -11.52 10.32
C THR A 7 13.76 -12.46 9.34
N SER A 8 12.78 -11.97 8.59
CA SER A 8 11.98 -12.76 7.64
C SER A 8 11.38 -11.88 6.54
N PHE A 9 10.98 -12.50 5.43
CA PHE A 9 10.31 -11.78 4.36
C PHE A 9 9.01 -11.14 4.86
N SER A 10 8.82 -9.86 4.53
CA SER A 10 7.65 -9.11 4.91
C SER A 10 7.34 -8.03 3.88
N VAL A 11 6.06 -7.86 3.58
CA VAL A 11 5.55 -6.78 2.74
C VAL A 11 4.73 -5.86 3.63
N VAL A 12 5.08 -4.59 3.63
CA VAL A 12 4.31 -3.55 4.33
C VAL A 12 3.96 -2.45 3.35
N LEU A 13 2.66 -2.22 3.15
CA LEU A 13 2.15 -1.09 2.37
C LEU A 13 1.84 0.06 3.32
N ILE A 14 2.51 1.19 3.14
CA ILE A 14 2.33 2.40 3.95
C ILE A 14 1.63 3.47 3.10
N GLY A 15 0.55 4.04 3.63
CA GLY A 15 -0.17 5.14 2.98
C GLY A 15 0.58 6.47 3.11
N LYS A 16 0.19 7.48 2.31
CA LYS A 16 0.72 8.86 2.43
C LYS A 16 0.37 9.54 3.76
N ASP A 17 -0.59 8.99 4.50
CA ASP A 17 -0.92 9.37 5.87
C ASP A 17 0.02 8.74 6.92
N GLY A 18 0.98 7.92 6.48
CA GLY A 18 1.92 7.21 7.36
C GLY A 18 1.33 5.95 8.00
N GLY A 19 0.06 5.64 7.75
CA GLY A 19 -0.60 4.45 8.30
C GLY A 19 -0.26 3.18 7.52
N VAL A 20 -0.09 2.06 8.22
CA VAL A 20 0.05 0.73 7.61
C VAL A 20 -1.30 0.29 7.04
N LYS A 21 -1.32 -0.09 5.76
CA LYS A 21 -2.54 -0.48 5.01
C LYS A 21 -2.60 -1.97 4.72
N LEU A 22 -1.43 -2.60 4.63
CA LEU A 22 -1.28 -4.04 4.46
C LEU A 22 0.04 -4.46 5.09
N ALA A 23 0.05 -5.58 5.80
CA ALA A 23 1.23 -6.23 6.32
C ALA A 23 1.07 -7.74 6.15
N GLN A 24 2.00 -8.40 5.45
CA GLN A 24 1.95 -9.85 5.25
C GLN A 24 3.35 -10.44 5.08
N THR A 25 3.48 -11.75 5.34
CA THR A 25 4.75 -12.49 5.26
C THR A 25 4.89 -13.31 3.98
N GLN A 26 3.97 -13.14 3.03
CA GLN A 26 3.94 -13.85 1.75
C GLN A 26 4.13 -12.86 0.59
N PRO A 27 4.74 -13.30 -0.53
CA PRO A 27 4.87 -12.46 -1.73
C PRO A 27 3.52 -11.85 -2.13
N LEU A 28 3.51 -10.54 -2.38
CA LEU A 28 2.29 -9.83 -2.78
C LEU A 28 2.15 -9.88 -4.30
N ALA A 29 1.06 -10.48 -4.77
CA ALA A 29 0.69 -10.44 -6.18
C ALA A 29 0.39 -8.99 -6.62
N PRO A 30 0.82 -8.57 -7.83
CA PRO A 30 0.58 -7.22 -8.32
C PRO A 30 -0.90 -6.81 -8.31
N GLU A 31 -1.82 -7.72 -8.65
CA GLU A 31 -3.26 -7.41 -8.67
C GLU A 31 -3.78 -7.04 -7.27
N ASN A 32 -3.29 -7.73 -6.24
CA ASN A 32 -3.65 -7.46 -4.85
C ASN A 32 -3.11 -6.11 -4.38
N LEU A 33 -1.90 -5.74 -4.80
CA LEU A 33 -1.32 -4.43 -4.51
C LEU A 33 -2.15 -3.31 -5.16
N PHE A 34 -2.39 -3.38 -6.47
CA PHE A 34 -3.16 -2.37 -7.18
C PHE A 34 -4.60 -2.28 -6.68
N GLY A 35 -5.26 -3.42 -6.47
CA GLY A 35 -6.61 -3.46 -5.88
C GLY A 35 -6.70 -2.85 -4.49
N THR A 36 -5.62 -2.93 -3.69
CA THR A 36 -5.55 -2.27 -2.38
C THR A 36 -5.34 -0.75 -2.52
N VAL A 37 -4.41 -0.34 -3.39
CA VAL A 37 -4.08 1.08 -3.63
C VAL A 37 -5.25 1.83 -4.27
N ASP A 38 -5.97 1.23 -5.22
CA ASP A 38 -7.07 1.88 -5.94
C ASP A 38 -8.30 2.15 -5.06
N LYS A 39 -8.47 1.36 -4.00
CA LYS A 39 -9.50 1.63 -2.98
C LYS A 39 -9.17 2.86 -2.13
N MET A 40 -7.90 3.29 -2.10
CA MET A 40 -7.48 4.39 -1.25
C MET A 40 -8.00 5.76 -1.74
N PRO A 41 -8.42 6.66 -0.82
CA PRO A 41 -8.95 7.97 -1.19
C PRO A 41 -7.99 8.81 -2.02
N MET A 42 -6.69 8.70 -1.74
CA MET A 42 -5.66 9.44 -2.44
C MET A 42 -5.50 9.01 -3.90
N ARG A 43 -5.54 7.71 -4.21
CA ARG A 43 -5.51 7.24 -5.60
C ARG A 43 -6.75 7.69 -6.38
N LYS A 44 -7.92 7.70 -5.73
CA LYS A 44 -9.15 8.30 -6.30
C LYS A 44 -9.00 9.80 -6.57
N GLN A 45 -8.28 10.55 -5.73
CA GLN A 45 -8.00 11.97 -5.95
C GLN A 45 -7.04 12.21 -7.11
N GLU A 46 -5.98 11.39 -7.25
CA GLU A 46 -5.05 11.43 -8.39
C GLU A 46 -5.79 11.22 -9.72
N ALA A 47 -6.64 10.19 -9.78
CA ALA A 47 -7.45 9.90 -10.97
C ALA A 47 -8.43 11.03 -11.32
N LYS A 48 -8.96 11.76 -10.32
CA LYS A 48 -9.79 12.95 -10.55
C LYS A 48 -8.97 14.12 -11.10
N ARG A 49 -7.75 14.34 -10.61
CA ARG A 49 -6.85 15.41 -11.07
C ARG A 49 -6.36 15.18 -12.50
N ALA A 50 -6.05 13.93 -12.87
CA ALA A 50 -5.59 13.58 -14.21
C ALA A 50 -6.64 13.75 -15.32
N LYS A 51 -7.92 13.87 -14.96
CA LYS A 51 -9.03 14.10 -15.89
C LYS A 51 -9.30 15.58 -16.17
N LYS A 52 -8.56 16.48 -15.53
CA LYS A 52 -8.69 17.92 -15.65
C LYS A 52 -7.45 18.47 -16.35
#